data_AF-G9WVV3-F1
#
_entry.id   AF-G9WVV3-F1
#
_cell.length_a   1.000
_cell.length_b   1.000
_cell.length_c   1.000
_cell.angle_alpha   90.00
_cell.angle_beta   90.00
_cell.angle_gamma   90.00
#
_symmetry.space_group_name_H-M   'P 1'
#
loop_
_entity.id
_entity.type
_entity.pdbx_description
1 polymer ?
#
loop_
_entity_poly.entity_id
_entity_poly.type
_entity_poly.pdbx_seq_one_letter_code
_entity_poly.pdbx_strand_id
1 'polypeptide(L)'
;MISSEKITVVVQGAIVPDEGRGTKEVCESIRALLPGAEIILSTWENSNYQGIPYDKVLENKDPGALDSQYEGREKSAVRNNFNRQLISTLQGIREAGREYVMKLRSDSLLRDLSFLRFYEKYGREQNIACFEPRNPWGEFLNQLSLCDFWFFAPKEKMLKLWDIPLYENGMLKERDILGEEYLLGQFIRKKENLELPVFFSDAASYRDTIYKSTLRDDFLIIPNRKSGIFCTKYPGLNDFYTVCIKHYVISFSDWISFQEPGKQVKQFLAFHFLQGLSGTIFGRIKKIKRGSHGAKK
;
A
#
# COMPACT_ATOMS: atom_id res chain seq x y z
N MET A 1 9.39 5.78 -22.66
CA MET A 1 8.05 5.95 -22.07
C MET A 1 7.09 4.99 -22.71
N ILE A 2 6.62 4.01 -21.95
CA ILE A 2 5.52 3.11 -22.28
C ILE A 2 4.42 3.97 -22.91
N SER A 3 3.99 3.61 -24.12
CA SER A 3 2.95 4.34 -24.84
C SER A 3 1.64 4.31 -24.05
N SER A 4 0.89 5.42 -24.04
CA SER A 4 -0.43 5.45 -23.41
C SER A 4 -1.39 4.43 -24.01
N GLU A 5 -1.23 4.08 -25.30
CA GLU A 5 -2.05 3.05 -25.99
C GLU A 5 -1.91 1.65 -25.40
N LYS A 6 -0.84 1.42 -24.61
CA LYS A 6 -0.60 0.16 -23.90
C LYS A 6 -1.18 0.15 -22.49
N ILE A 7 -1.86 1.21 -22.06
CA ILE A 7 -2.32 1.39 -20.69
C ILE A 7 -3.85 1.39 -20.65
N THR A 8 -4.42 0.57 -19.78
CA THR A 8 -5.78 0.74 -19.27
C THR A 8 -5.72 1.40 -17.90
N VAL A 9 -6.47 2.47 -17.69
CA VAL A 9 -6.70 3.07 -16.38
C VAL A 9 -8.07 2.64 -15.86
N VAL A 10 -8.07 1.83 -14.81
CA VAL A 10 -9.26 1.46 -14.04
C VAL A 10 -9.49 2.54 -12.98
N VAL A 11 -10.44 3.42 -13.25
CA VAL A 11 -10.90 4.43 -12.29
C VAL A 11 -11.90 3.79 -11.35
N GLN A 12 -11.47 3.59 -10.10
CA GLN A 12 -12.11 2.70 -9.15
C GLN A 12 -12.81 3.47 -8.02
N GLY A 13 -14.10 3.20 -7.82
CA GLY A 13 -14.84 3.65 -6.63
C GLY A 13 -16.13 4.38 -6.96
N ALA A 14 -16.76 4.96 -5.94
CA ALA A 14 -17.96 5.77 -6.11
C ALA A 14 -17.65 7.04 -6.92
N ILE A 15 -18.61 7.52 -7.70
CA ILE A 15 -18.50 8.81 -8.38
C ILE A 15 -18.50 9.93 -7.35
N VAL A 16 -17.42 10.70 -7.33
CA VAL A 16 -17.26 11.90 -6.53
C VAL A 16 -17.76 13.10 -7.35
N PRO A 17 -18.72 13.89 -6.85
CA PRO A 17 -19.22 15.07 -7.55
C PRO A 17 -18.12 16.08 -7.92
N ASP A 18 -18.35 16.78 -9.03
CA ASP A 18 -17.48 17.82 -9.58
C ASP A 18 -17.62 19.11 -8.74
N GLU A 19 -16.84 19.20 -7.67
CA GLU A 19 -16.60 20.43 -6.88
C GLU A 19 -15.13 20.89 -7.04
N GLY A 20 -14.58 20.74 -8.26
CA GLY A 20 -13.19 21.06 -8.61
C GLY A 20 -12.15 20.03 -8.15
N ARG A 21 -12.60 18.84 -7.75
CA ARG A 21 -11.82 17.73 -7.17
C ARG A 21 -12.51 16.35 -7.35
N GLY A 22 -13.46 16.23 -8.26
CA GLY A 22 -14.31 15.06 -8.48
C GLY A 22 -13.75 14.01 -9.44
N THR A 23 -14.55 12.96 -9.70
CA THR A 23 -14.18 11.85 -10.59
C THR A 23 -14.06 12.27 -12.05
N LYS A 24 -14.81 13.30 -12.45
CA LYS A 24 -14.73 13.85 -13.81
C LYS A 24 -13.33 14.38 -14.10
N GLU A 25 -12.79 15.18 -13.18
CA GLU A 25 -11.47 15.79 -13.29
C GLU A 25 -10.35 14.74 -13.24
N VAL A 26 -10.55 13.65 -12.49
CA VAL A 26 -9.66 12.48 -12.55
C VAL A 26 -9.60 11.94 -13.98
N CYS A 27 -10.75 11.65 -14.58
CA CYS A 27 -10.81 11.13 -15.96
C CYS A 27 -10.28 12.12 -17.01
N GLU A 28 -10.59 13.41 -16.88
CA GLU A 28 -10.06 14.47 -17.76
C GLU A 28 -8.54 14.56 -17.66
N SER A 29 -7.97 14.43 -16.46
CA SER A 29 -6.52 14.43 -16.27
C SER A 29 -5.84 13.24 -16.96
N ILE A 30 -6.49 12.07 -16.94
CA ILE A 30 -6.01 10.88 -17.64
C ILE A 30 -6.04 11.13 -19.14
N ARG A 31 -7.13 11.67 -19.70
CA ARG A 31 -7.21 12.01 -21.13
C ARG A 31 -6.14 13.01 -21.56
N ALA A 32 -5.86 14.01 -20.73
CA ALA A 32 -4.85 15.02 -21.04
C ALA A 32 -3.42 14.45 -21.04
N LEU A 33 -3.10 13.55 -20.10
CA LEU A 33 -1.73 13.06 -19.88
C LEU A 33 -1.45 11.71 -20.55
N LEU A 34 -2.47 10.88 -20.76
CA LEU A 34 -2.43 9.56 -21.39
C LEU A 34 -3.48 9.47 -22.49
N PRO A 35 -3.36 10.26 -23.58
CA PRO A 35 -4.43 10.43 -24.57
C PRO A 35 -4.85 9.14 -25.29
N GLY A 36 -3.95 8.16 -25.42
CA GLY A 36 -4.25 6.86 -26.02
C GLY A 36 -4.70 5.78 -25.02
N ALA A 37 -4.75 6.06 -23.72
CA ALA A 37 -5.11 5.06 -22.72
C ALA A 37 -6.61 4.74 -22.75
N GLU A 38 -6.93 3.47 -22.51
CA GLU A 38 -8.30 3.06 -22.22
C GLU A 38 -8.68 3.49 -20.80
N ILE A 39 -9.84 4.11 -20.61
CA ILE A 39 -10.39 4.45 -19.29
C ILE A 39 -11.61 3.57 -19.04
N ILE A 40 -11.50 2.72 -18.02
CA ILE A 40 -12.60 1.94 -17.47
C ILE A 40 -13.06 2.59 -16.18
N LEU A 41 -14.27 3.15 -16.19
CA LEU A 41 -14.93 3.68 -14.99
C LEU A 41 -15.64 2.53 -14.26
N SER A 42 -15.03 2.02 -13.20
CA SER A 42 -15.58 0.92 -12.40
C SER A 42 -16.23 1.45 -11.13
N THR A 43 -17.55 1.60 -11.18
CA THR A 43 -18.39 2.26 -10.16
C THR A 43 -19.57 1.36 -9.76
N TRP A 44 -20.55 1.89 -9.03
CA TRP A 44 -21.73 1.18 -8.53
C TRP A 44 -22.95 1.34 -9.44
N GLU A 45 -23.83 0.34 -9.46
CA GLU A 45 -25.16 0.44 -10.08
C GLU A 45 -25.88 1.73 -9.64
N ASN A 46 -26.56 2.40 -10.57
CA ASN A 46 -27.30 3.65 -10.37
C ASN A 46 -26.43 4.89 -10.05
N SER A 47 -25.10 4.83 -10.24
CA SER A 47 -24.24 6.02 -10.14
C SER A 47 -24.53 7.00 -11.28
N ASN A 48 -24.50 8.31 -11.00
CA ASN A 48 -24.55 9.32 -12.06
C ASN A 48 -23.13 9.57 -12.60
N TYR A 49 -22.86 9.13 -13.83
CA TYR A 49 -21.59 9.36 -14.54
C TYR A 49 -21.74 10.28 -15.76
N GLN A 50 -22.81 11.08 -15.82
CA GLN A 50 -23.04 12.01 -16.93
C GLN A 50 -21.89 13.03 -17.05
N GLY A 51 -21.36 13.18 -18.26
CA GLY A 51 -20.30 14.14 -18.57
C GLY A 51 -18.89 13.73 -18.14
N ILE A 52 -18.70 12.52 -17.58
CA ILE A 52 -17.38 11.97 -17.28
C ILE A 52 -16.80 11.33 -18.55
N PRO A 53 -15.56 11.64 -18.96
CA PRO A 53 -14.95 10.98 -20.10
C PRO A 53 -14.47 9.57 -19.72
N TYR A 54 -14.94 8.54 -20.43
CA TYR A 54 -14.51 7.14 -20.27
C TYR A 54 -14.65 6.39 -21.60
N ASP A 55 -14.04 5.21 -21.72
CA ASP A 55 -14.24 4.28 -22.85
C ASP A 55 -15.23 3.18 -22.50
N LYS A 56 -15.19 2.71 -21.23
CA LYS A 56 -16.09 1.70 -20.69
C LYS A 56 -16.54 2.07 -19.29
N VAL A 57 -17.77 1.72 -18.93
CA VAL A 57 -18.30 1.81 -17.56
C VAL A 57 -18.67 0.41 -17.08
N LEU A 58 -18.34 0.10 -15.83
CA LEU A 58 -18.75 -1.12 -15.14
C LEU A 58 -19.62 -0.73 -13.95
N GLU A 59 -20.87 -1.19 -13.95
CA GLU A 59 -21.83 -0.97 -12.88
C GLU A 59 -21.82 -2.20 -11.94
N ASN A 60 -21.04 -2.10 -10.88
CA ASN A 60 -20.87 -3.18 -9.92
C ASN A 60 -22.00 -3.17 -8.88
N LYS A 61 -22.40 -4.36 -8.45
CA LYS A 61 -23.21 -4.53 -7.24
C LYS A 61 -22.37 -4.21 -6.02
N ASP A 62 -22.89 -3.33 -5.16
CA ASP A 62 -22.23 -2.99 -3.89
C ASP A 62 -22.32 -4.20 -2.92
N PRO A 63 -21.19 -4.79 -2.49
CA PRO A 63 -21.20 -5.90 -1.53
C PRO A 63 -21.62 -5.47 -0.10
N GLY A 64 -21.88 -4.19 0.12
CA GLY A 64 -22.02 -3.60 1.44
C GLY A 64 -20.65 -3.31 2.06
N ALA A 65 -20.70 -2.68 3.23
CA ALA A 65 -19.51 -2.51 4.05
C ALA A 65 -19.48 -3.56 5.16
N LEU A 66 -18.28 -3.92 5.58
CA LEU A 66 -18.07 -4.77 6.74
C LEU A 66 -17.91 -3.89 7.98
N ASP A 67 -18.38 -4.39 9.12
CA ASP A 67 -18.11 -3.76 10.42
C ASP A 67 -16.62 -3.83 10.72
N SER A 68 -15.99 -2.72 11.11
CA SER A 68 -14.64 -2.80 11.67
C SER A 68 -14.70 -3.31 13.10
N GLN A 69 -13.83 -4.24 13.44
CA GLN A 69 -13.62 -4.80 14.77
C GLN A 69 -12.36 -4.23 15.44
N TYR A 70 -11.99 -2.97 15.17
CA TYR A 70 -10.90 -2.31 15.90
C TYR A 70 -11.22 -2.26 17.40
N GLU A 71 -10.39 -2.94 18.20
CA GLU A 71 -10.43 -2.86 19.67
C GLU A 71 -10.31 -1.39 20.12
N GLY A 72 -11.23 -0.93 20.98
CA GLY A 72 -11.30 0.47 21.42
C GLY A 72 -12.00 1.44 20.45
N ARG A 73 -12.43 0.96 19.28
CA ARG A 73 -13.20 1.72 18.28
C ARG A 73 -14.56 1.09 17.96
N GLU A 74 -15.01 0.15 18.78
CA GLU A 74 -16.32 -0.53 18.72
C GLU A 74 -17.51 0.45 18.62
N LYS A 75 -17.36 1.68 19.13
CA LYS A 75 -18.38 2.74 19.06
C LYS A 75 -18.18 3.72 17.90
N SER A 76 -17.06 3.64 17.18
CA SER A 76 -16.82 4.43 15.97
C SER A 76 -17.21 3.58 14.77
N ALA A 77 -18.25 4.00 14.04
CA ALA A 77 -18.77 3.32 12.86
C ALA A 77 -17.79 3.39 11.66
N VAL A 78 -16.54 2.98 11.85
CA VAL A 78 -15.55 2.90 10.79
C VAL A 78 -15.90 1.67 9.97
N ARG A 79 -16.57 1.90 8.85
CA ARG A 79 -16.96 0.84 7.92
C ARG A 79 -15.75 0.40 7.09
N ASN A 80 -15.45 -0.89 7.09
CA ASN A 80 -14.43 -1.47 6.23
C ASN A 80 -14.98 -1.59 4.81
N ASN A 81 -14.36 -0.87 3.87
CA ASN A 81 -14.77 -0.78 2.47
C ASN A 81 -13.89 -1.66 1.55
N PHE A 82 -13.11 -2.58 2.10
CA PHE A 82 -12.17 -3.35 1.30
C PHE A 82 -12.84 -4.16 0.19
N ASN A 83 -13.93 -4.87 0.48
CA ASN A 83 -14.64 -5.66 -0.55
C ASN A 83 -15.18 -4.78 -1.68
N ARG A 84 -15.58 -3.55 -1.37
CA ARG A 84 -15.94 -2.55 -2.41
C ARG A 84 -14.74 -2.22 -3.29
N GLN A 85 -13.58 -1.96 -2.68
CA GLN A 85 -12.35 -1.70 -3.44
C GLN A 85 -11.93 -2.90 -4.29
N LEU A 86 -11.98 -4.11 -3.72
CA LEU A 86 -11.62 -5.35 -4.36
C LEU A 86 -12.49 -5.63 -5.59
N ILE A 87 -13.83 -5.59 -5.45
CA ILE A 87 -14.74 -5.86 -6.56
C ILE A 87 -14.55 -4.85 -7.69
N SER A 88 -14.63 -3.56 -7.37
CA SER A 88 -14.53 -2.52 -8.41
C SER A 88 -13.14 -2.50 -9.07
N THR A 89 -12.06 -2.81 -8.34
CA THR A 89 -10.72 -2.97 -8.92
C THR A 89 -10.65 -4.20 -9.83
N LEU A 90 -11.01 -5.38 -9.31
CA LEU A 90 -10.83 -6.65 -10.00
C LEU A 90 -11.66 -6.75 -11.28
N GLN A 91 -12.92 -6.27 -11.26
CA GLN A 91 -13.76 -6.25 -12.46
C GLN A 91 -13.15 -5.36 -13.55
N GLY A 92 -12.64 -4.19 -13.16
CA GLY A 92 -11.94 -3.31 -14.10
C GLY A 92 -10.66 -3.94 -14.68
N ILE A 93 -9.85 -4.61 -13.85
CA ILE A 93 -8.64 -5.30 -14.33
C ILE A 93 -9.00 -6.43 -15.31
N ARG A 94 -10.05 -7.21 -15.04
CA ARG A 94 -10.48 -8.30 -15.92
C ARG A 94 -10.90 -7.79 -17.30
N GLU A 95 -11.63 -6.68 -17.31
CA GLU A 95 -12.12 -6.01 -18.53
C GLU A 95 -11.06 -5.18 -19.26
N ALA A 96 -9.90 -4.92 -18.64
CA ALA A 96 -8.83 -4.14 -19.25
C ALA A 96 -8.30 -4.78 -20.55
N GLY A 97 -8.33 -4.03 -21.65
CA GLY A 97 -7.91 -4.50 -22.97
C GLY A 97 -6.42 -4.35 -23.26
N ARG A 98 -5.65 -3.66 -22.40
CA ARG A 98 -4.26 -3.28 -22.67
C ARG A 98 -3.24 -4.07 -21.84
N GLU A 99 -1.97 -3.96 -22.25
CA GLU A 99 -0.84 -4.69 -21.67
C GLU A 99 -0.59 -4.31 -20.20
N TYR A 100 -0.64 -3.02 -19.89
CA TYR A 100 -0.46 -2.47 -18.56
C TYR A 100 -1.79 -1.96 -18.00
N VAL A 101 -1.98 -2.15 -16.70
CA VAL A 101 -3.16 -1.66 -15.98
C VAL A 101 -2.73 -0.73 -14.86
N MET A 102 -3.30 0.47 -14.86
CA MET A 102 -3.27 1.39 -13.74
C MET A 102 -4.59 1.26 -12.98
N LYS A 103 -4.54 0.83 -11.72
CA LYS A 103 -5.65 1.05 -10.78
C LYS A 103 -5.49 2.46 -10.23
N LEU A 104 -6.52 3.29 -10.30
CA LEU A 104 -6.53 4.63 -9.72
C LEU A 104 -7.86 4.87 -9.02
N ARG A 105 -7.85 5.36 -7.77
CA ARG A 105 -9.11 5.70 -7.10
C ARG A 105 -9.84 6.83 -7.84
N SER A 106 -11.17 6.83 -7.78
CA SER A 106 -12.05 7.86 -8.36
C SER A 106 -11.88 9.26 -7.74
N ASP A 107 -11.08 9.37 -6.68
CA ASP A 107 -10.66 10.58 -5.98
C ASP A 107 -9.13 10.83 -6.07
N SER A 108 -8.45 10.25 -7.06
CA SER A 108 -7.00 10.38 -7.25
C SER A 108 -6.66 10.82 -8.67
N LEU A 109 -6.02 11.98 -8.79
CA LEU A 109 -5.84 12.69 -10.05
C LEU A 109 -4.39 12.63 -10.55
N LEU A 110 -4.19 12.56 -11.87
CA LEU A 110 -2.87 12.67 -12.50
C LEU A 110 -2.49 14.14 -12.73
N ARG A 111 -1.35 14.57 -12.19
CA ARG A 111 -0.75 15.89 -12.44
C ARG A 111 0.35 15.83 -13.48
N ASP A 112 1.07 14.72 -13.53
CA ASP A 112 2.09 14.44 -14.52
C ASP A 112 2.39 12.93 -14.61
N LEU A 113 3.27 12.54 -15.53
CA LEU A 113 3.66 11.14 -15.77
C LEU A 113 4.90 10.69 -14.98
N SER A 114 5.19 11.28 -13.82
CA SER A 114 6.38 10.91 -13.05
C SER A 114 6.36 9.46 -12.61
N PHE A 115 5.20 8.90 -12.25
CA PHE A 115 5.07 7.48 -11.92
C PHE A 115 5.59 6.60 -13.06
N LEU A 116 5.28 6.95 -14.31
CA LEU A 116 5.67 6.17 -15.49
C LEU A 116 7.17 6.28 -15.76
N ARG A 117 7.73 7.50 -15.66
CA ARG A 117 9.19 7.71 -15.73
C ARG A 117 9.92 6.95 -14.63
N PHE A 118 9.35 6.90 -13.44
CA PHE A 118 9.93 6.20 -12.30
C PHE A 118 9.84 4.68 -12.48
N TYR A 119 8.72 4.18 -13.01
CA TYR A 119 8.52 2.78 -13.37
C TYR A 119 9.54 2.32 -14.41
N GLU A 120 9.73 3.06 -15.49
CA GLU A 120 10.74 2.69 -16.50
C GLU A 120 12.17 2.77 -16.00
N LYS A 121 12.45 3.71 -15.08
CA LYS A 121 13.81 3.93 -14.57
C LYS A 121 14.22 2.90 -13.51
N TYR A 122 13.31 2.53 -12.61
CA TYR A 122 13.62 1.73 -11.42
C TYR A 122 12.81 0.44 -11.33
N GLY A 123 11.73 0.31 -12.09
CA GLY A 123 10.94 -0.91 -12.15
C GLY A 123 11.68 -2.00 -12.91
N ARG A 124 11.51 -3.22 -12.45
CA ARG A 124 11.75 -4.43 -13.22
C ARG A 124 10.45 -4.76 -13.96
N GLU A 125 10.53 -5.45 -15.09
CA GLU A 125 9.37 -5.80 -15.94
C GLU A 125 8.20 -6.42 -15.17
N GLN A 126 8.49 -7.05 -14.02
CA GLN A 126 7.56 -7.81 -13.22
C GLN A 126 7.07 -7.09 -11.95
N ASN A 127 7.47 -5.83 -11.73
CA ASN A 127 7.11 -5.09 -10.52
C ASN A 127 5.72 -4.47 -10.58
N ILE A 128 5.05 -4.43 -9.43
CA ILE A 128 3.83 -3.70 -9.16
C ILE A 128 4.21 -2.38 -8.47
N ALA A 129 3.95 -1.25 -9.11
CA ALA A 129 4.21 0.05 -8.51
C ALA A 129 3.04 0.51 -7.66
N CYS A 130 3.35 1.12 -6.52
CA CYS A 130 2.38 1.77 -5.62
C CYS A 130 3.08 2.83 -4.75
N PHE A 131 2.32 3.47 -3.87
CA PHE A 131 2.89 4.37 -2.86
C PHE A 131 3.64 3.62 -1.74
N GLU A 132 4.33 4.42 -0.93
CA GLU A 132 4.96 3.98 0.31
C GLU A 132 3.92 3.29 1.23
N PRO A 133 4.14 2.01 1.61
CA PRO A 133 3.27 1.31 2.55
C PRO A 133 3.48 1.83 3.97
N ARG A 134 2.57 1.47 4.89
CA ARG A 134 2.74 1.78 6.33
C ARG A 134 4.05 1.20 6.86
N ASN A 135 4.68 1.89 7.81
CA ASN A 135 5.87 1.38 8.49
C ASN A 135 5.48 0.43 9.64
N PRO A 136 5.68 -0.89 9.50
CA PRO A 136 5.30 -1.85 10.55
C PRO A 136 6.24 -1.82 11.76
N TRP A 137 7.35 -1.07 11.69
CA TRP A 137 8.32 -0.88 12.77
C TRP A 137 8.20 0.49 13.45
N GLY A 138 7.23 1.29 13.03
CA GLY A 138 6.97 2.62 13.57
C GLY A 138 5.65 2.67 14.34
N GLU A 139 4.81 3.65 14.00
CA GLU A 139 3.53 3.89 14.66
C GLU A 139 2.50 2.79 14.39
N PHE A 140 2.59 2.16 13.22
CA PHE A 140 1.70 1.09 12.80
C PHE A 140 2.32 -0.29 13.09
N LEU A 141 2.71 -0.52 14.35
CA LEU A 141 3.41 -1.74 14.75
C LEU A 141 2.68 -3.00 14.24
N ASN A 142 3.40 -3.86 13.51
CA ASN A 142 2.88 -5.11 12.95
C ASN A 142 1.75 -4.98 11.91
N GLN A 143 1.53 -3.80 11.31
CA GLN A 143 0.58 -3.61 10.20
C GLN A 143 1.30 -3.67 8.86
N LEU A 144 1.24 -4.83 8.20
CA LEU A 144 1.92 -5.09 6.93
C LEU A 144 1.01 -4.77 5.75
N SER A 145 0.77 -3.49 5.52
CA SER A 145 -0.20 -3.04 4.51
C SER A 145 0.47 -2.57 3.22
N LEU A 146 -0.30 -2.51 2.14
CA LEU A 146 0.00 -1.66 0.98
C LEU A 146 -0.76 -0.33 1.10
N CYS A 147 -0.45 0.65 0.25
CA CYS A 147 -1.29 1.82 0.08
C CYS A 147 -2.25 1.58 -1.10
N ASP A 148 -3.54 1.78 -0.88
CA ASP A 148 -4.60 1.42 -1.83
C ASP A 148 -4.86 2.47 -2.91
N PHE A 149 -4.15 3.61 -2.93
CA PHE A 149 -4.57 4.75 -3.75
C PHE A 149 -4.45 4.50 -5.24
N TRP A 150 -3.36 3.83 -5.62
CA TRP A 150 -3.09 3.50 -7.01
C TRP A 150 -2.14 2.31 -7.10
N PHE A 151 -2.19 1.62 -8.23
CA PHE A 151 -1.22 0.61 -8.60
C PHE A 151 -0.96 0.67 -10.10
N PHE A 152 0.24 0.26 -10.55
CA PHE A 152 0.56 0.12 -11.97
C PHE A 152 1.48 -1.08 -12.21
N ALA A 153 1.07 -1.96 -13.12
CA ALA A 153 1.85 -3.14 -13.53
C ALA A 153 1.29 -3.74 -14.82
N PRO A 154 1.95 -4.74 -15.43
CA PRO A 154 1.32 -5.62 -16.42
C PRO A 154 0.01 -6.21 -15.89
N LYS A 155 -1.00 -6.38 -16.76
CA LYS A 155 -2.32 -6.91 -16.39
C LYS A 155 -2.24 -8.20 -15.57
N GLU A 156 -1.37 -9.12 -15.95
CA GLU A 156 -1.17 -10.40 -15.26
C GLU A 156 -0.73 -10.23 -13.80
N LYS A 157 0.11 -9.24 -13.51
CA LYS A 157 0.57 -8.93 -12.15
C LYS A 157 -0.54 -8.30 -11.32
N MET A 158 -1.31 -7.42 -11.95
CA MET A 158 -2.50 -6.85 -11.33
C MET A 158 -3.53 -7.94 -10.97
N LEU A 159 -3.75 -8.93 -11.84
CA LEU A 159 -4.61 -10.07 -11.53
C LEU A 159 -4.05 -10.94 -10.40
N LYS A 160 -2.73 -11.21 -10.37
CA LYS A 160 -2.10 -11.96 -9.27
C LYS A 160 -2.31 -11.30 -7.91
N LEU A 161 -2.29 -9.97 -7.84
CA LEU A 161 -2.53 -9.20 -6.63
C LEU A 161 -4.01 -9.15 -6.24
N TRP A 162 -4.89 -8.82 -7.20
CA TRP A 162 -6.28 -8.46 -6.90
C TRP A 162 -7.29 -9.61 -7.07
N ASP A 163 -6.95 -10.71 -7.75
CA ASP A 163 -7.86 -11.84 -7.90
C ASP A 163 -7.82 -12.74 -6.66
N ILE A 164 -8.46 -12.26 -5.59
CA ILE A 164 -8.50 -12.89 -4.28
C ILE A 164 -9.95 -13.02 -3.80
N PRO A 165 -10.26 -13.96 -2.90
CA PRO A 165 -11.58 -14.06 -2.30
C PRO A 165 -11.96 -12.78 -1.56
N LEU A 166 -13.26 -12.49 -1.48
CA LEU A 166 -13.78 -11.45 -0.60
C LEU A 166 -13.31 -11.69 0.84
N TYR A 167 -13.06 -10.60 1.56
CA TYR A 167 -12.79 -10.67 2.99
C TYR A 167 -14.11 -10.95 3.73
N GLU A 168 -14.06 -11.87 4.69
CA GLU A 168 -15.19 -12.21 5.55
C GLU A 168 -14.84 -11.88 7.01
N ASN A 169 -15.83 -11.40 7.77
CA ASN A 169 -15.65 -11.07 9.18
C ASN A 169 -15.27 -12.31 9.99
N GLY A 170 -14.30 -12.16 10.90
CA GLY A 170 -13.86 -13.25 11.76
C GLY A 170 -12.94 -14.27 11.09
N MET A 171 -12.51 -14.05 9.83
CA MET A 171 -11.49 -14.88 9.17
C MET A 171 -10.19 -14.96 9.99
N LEU A 172 -9.87 -13.91 10.75
CA LEU A 172 -8.71 -13.85 11.63
C LEU A 172 -9.19 -13.36 13.00
N LYS A 173 -9.65 -14.30 13.83
CA LYS A 173 -10.33 -14.06 15.11
C LYS A 173 -9.52 -13.28 16.15
N GLU A 174 -8.20 -13.15 15.93
CA GLU A 174 -7.24 -12.63 16.92
C GLU A 174 -6.92 -11.14 16.74
N ARG A 175 -7.21 -10.55 15.56
CA ARG A 175 -7.11 -9.10 15.29
C ARG A 175 -7.86 -8.74 14.02
N ASP A 176 -8.53 -7.59 13.99
CA ASP A 176 -9.12 -7.09 12.75
C ASP A 176 -8.00 -6.64 11.80
N ILE A 177 -8.04 -7.15 10.57
CA ILE A 177 -6.99 -6.93 9.57
C ILE A 177 -7.43 -5.82 8.64
N LEU A 178 -6.55 -4.85 8.40
CA LEU A 178 -6.78 -3.83 7.37
C LEU A 178 -7.03 -4.52 6.03
N GLY A 179 -7.95 -4.00 5.23
CA GLY A 179 -8.18 -4.55 3.88
C GLY A 179 -6.90 -4.69 3.07
N GLU A 180 -6.01 -3.70 3.21
CA GLU A 180 -4.71 -3.66 2.56
C GLU A 180 -3.71 -4.68 3.11
N GLU A 181 -3.81 -5.05 4.40
CA GLU A 181 -3.04 -6.17 4.96
C GLU A 181 -3.57 -7.52 4.45
N TYR A 182 -4.89 -7.67 4.32
CA TYR A 182 -5.49 -8.87 3.74
C TYR A 182 -5.08 -9.02 2.28
N LEU A 183 -5.10 -7.95 1.48
CA LEU A 183 -4.63 -7.96 0.09
C LEU A 183 -3.20 -8.49 -0.01
N LEU A 184 -2.28 -7.94 0.79
CA LEU A 184 -0.89 -8.36 0.76
C LEU A 184 -0.69 -9.78 1.33
N GLY A 185 -1.39 -10.15 2.40
CA GLY A 185 -1.36 -11.49 2.96
C GLY A 185 -1.83 -12.54 1.94
N GLN A 186 -2.89 -12.25 1.19
CA GLN A 186 -3.37 -13.12 0.12
C GLN A 186 -2.36 -13.25 -1.03
N PHE A 187 -1.62 -12.17 -1.35
CA PHE A 187 -0.54 -12.23 -2.34
C PHE A 187 0.63 -13.10 -1.85
N ILE A 188 1.09 -12.87 -0.62
CA ILE A 188 2.22 -13.59 -0.02
C ILE A 188 1.89 -15.08 0.13
N ARG A 189 0.72 -15.44 0.65
CA ARG A 189 0.37 -16.86 0.86
C ARG A 189 0.42 -17.66 -0.44
N LYS A 190 -0.01 -17.06 -1.56
CA LYS A 190 -0.01 -17.70 -2.87
C LYS A 190 1.41 -17.88 -3.40
N LYS A 191 2.26 -16.88 -3.17
CA LYS A 191 3.68 -16.88 -3.56
C LYS A 191 4.47 -17.92 -2.79
N GLU A 192 4.31 -17.95 -1.47
CA GLU A 192 5.07 -18.80 -0.56
C GLU A 192 4.42 -20.17 -0.31
N ASN A 193 3.25 -20.42 -0.91
CA ASN A 193 2.44 -21.62 -0.69
C ASN A 193 2.15 -21.88 0.82
N LEU A 194 1.67 -20.83 1.50
CA LEU A 194 1.35 -20.83 2.93
C LEU A 194 -0.16 -20.75 3.17
N GLU A 195 -0.60 -21.16 4.35
CA GLU A 195 -1.95 -20.84 4.80
C GLU A 195 -2.02 -19.39 5.32
N LEU A 196 -3.16 -18.72 5.09
CA LEU A 196 -3.31 -17.31 5.49
C LEU A 196 -3.19 -17.10 7.01
N PRO A 197 -3.81 -17.93 7.89
CA PRO A 197 -3.66 -17.77 9.32
C PRO A 197 -2.21 -17.94 9.79
N VAL A 198 -1.44 -18.84 9.17
CA VAL A 198 -0.03 -19.07 9.47
C VAL A 198 0.80 -17.81 9.24
N PHE A 199 0.60 -17.13 8.11
CA PHE A 199 1.28 -15.85 7.85
C PHE A 199 1.03 -14.79 8.93
N PHE A 200 -0.16 -14.79 9.54
CA PHE A 200 -0.51 -13.82 10.58
C PHE A 200 -0.17 -14.28 12.01
N SER A 201 -0.07 -15.58 12.27
CA SER A 201 0.28 -16.17 13.57
C SER A 201 1.78 -16.40 13.76
N ASP A 202 2.57 -16.44 12.67
CA ASP A 202 4.01 -16.66 12.72
C ASP A 202 4.76 -15.58 13.51
N ALA A 203 5.92 -15.96 14.06
CA ALA A 203 6.81 -15.07 14.79
C ALA A 203 7.12 -13.80 13.98
N ALA A 204 7.07 -12.63 14.64
CA ALA A 204 7.22 -11.31 14.01
C ALA A 204 8.46 -11.21 13.09
N SER A 205 9.56 -11.87 13.45
CA SER A 205 10.80 -11.89 12.65
C SER A 205 10.70 -12.64 11.32
N TYR A 206 9.94 -13.74 11.26
CA TYR A 206 9.71 -14.50 10.03
C TYR A 206 8.83 -13.71 9.07
N ARG A 207 7.73 -13.17 9.59
CA ARG A 207 6.79 -12.33 8.84
C ARG A 207 7.47 -11.07 8.27
N ASP A 208 8.34 -10.43 9.05
CA ASP A 208 9.13 -9.29 8.61
C ASP A 208 10.07 -9.63 7.44
N THR A 209 10.67 -10.84 7.48
CA THR A 209 11.58 -11.30 6.43
C THR A 209 10.83 -11.50 5.11
N ILE A 210 9.70 -12.19 5.15
CA ILE A 210 8.85 -12.43 3.97
C ILE A 210 8.27 -11.11 3.44
N TYR A 211 7.86 -10.21 4.32
CA TYR A 211 7.34 -8.91 3.91
C TYR A 211 8.42 -8.09 3.18
N LYS A 212 9.63 -8.00 3.74
CA LYS A 212 10.75 -7.29 3.09
C LYS A 212 11.13 -7.92 1.76
N SER A 213 11.22 -9.25 1.67
CA SER A 213 11.53 -9.93 0.40
C SER A 213 10.43 -9.70 -0.63
N THR A 214 9.16 -9.73 -0.22
CA THR A 214 8.01 -9.46 -1.10
C THR A 214 8.04 -8.03 -1.63
N LEU A 215 8.21 -7.03 -0.76
CA LEU A 215 8.36 -5.63 -1.20
C LEU A 215 9.57 -5.44 -2.12
N ARG A 216 10.66 -6.18 -1.88
CA ARG A 216 11.88 -6.09 -2.68
C ARG A 216 11.70 -6.70 -4.08
N ASP A 217 11.08 -7.87 -4.15
CA ASP A 217 11.08 -8.69 -5.35
C ASP A 217 9.89 -8.34 -6.26
N ASP A 218 8.74 -7.99 -5.68
CA ASP A 218 7.48 -7.84 -6.42
C ASP A 218 7.01 -6.39 -6.55
N PHE A 219 7.43 -5.47 -5.67
CA PHE A 219 6.91 -4.10 -5.65
C PHE A 219 7.96 -3.05 -6.01
N LEU A 220 7.51 -2.00 -6.70
CA LEU A 220 8.25 -0.75 -6.87
C LEU A 220 7.59 0.32 -6.00
N ILE A 221 8.25 0.70 -4.91
CA ILE A 221 7.74 1.74 -4.02
C ILE A 221 8.11 3.11 -4.61
N ILE A 222 7.09 3.92 -4.92
CA ILE A 222 7.28 5.27 -5.44
C ILE A 222 6.88 6.28 -4.37
N PRO A 223 7.77 7.23 -4.02
CA PRO A 223 7.40 8.31 -3.12
C PRO A 223 6.17 9.05 -3.60
N ASN A 224 5.20 9.31 -2.72
CA ASN A 224 3.98 10.04 -3.08
C ASN A 224 4.31 11.34 -3.84
N ARG A 225 5.24 12.13 -3.29
CA ARG A 225 5.76 13.39 -3.87
C ARG A 225 6.47 13.27 -5.23
N LYS A 226 6.81 12.06 -5.67
CA LYS A 226 7.51 11.80 -6.94
C LYS A 226 6.64 11.03 -7.94
N SER A 227 5.39 10.75 -7.60
CA SER A 227 4.49 9.97 -8.46
C SER A 227 3.76 10.82 -9.50
N GLY A 228 3.51 12.10 -9.21
CA GLY A 228 2.59 12.92 -9.99
C GLY A 228 1.11 12.57 -9.77
N ILE A 229 0.77 11.83 -8.71
CA ILE A 229 -0.59 11.40 -8.36
C ILE A 229 -1.02 12.14 -7.09
N PHE A 230 -2.23 12.72 -7.11
CA PHE A 230 -2.75 13.54 -6.03
C PHE A 230 -4.12 13.06 -5.57
N CYS A 231 -4.29 12.79 -4.28
CA CYS A 231 -5.60 12.45 -3.72
C CYS A 231 -6.40 13.73 -3.44
N THR A 232 -7.57 13.85 -4.04
CA THR A 232 -8.44 15.02 -3.89
C THR A 232 -9.22 15.01 -2.58
N LYS A 233 -9.57 13.80 -2.09
CA LYS A 233 -10.27 13.59 -0.82
C LYS A 233 -9.42 13.95 0.40
N TYR A 234 -8.12 13.69 0.34
CA TYR A 234 -7.18 13.95 1.43
C TYR A 234 -6.07 14.89 0.97
N PRO A 235 -6.36 16.18 0.76
CA PRO A 235 -5.40 17.11 0.19
C PRO A 235 -4.12 17.23 1.04
N GLY A 236 -4.23 17.13 2.37
CA GLY A 236 -3.08 17.17 3.27
C GLY A 236 -2.15 15.95 3.18
N LEU A 237 -2.57 14.83 2.58
CA LEU A 237 -1.66 13.71 2.27
C LEU A 237 -0.72 14.06 1.10
N ASN A 238 -1.06 15.07 0.31
CA ASN A 238 -0.18 15.57 -0.75
C ASN A 238 0.92 16.49 -0.20
N ASP A 239 0.79 16.96 1.06
CA ASP A 239 1.75 17.84 1.72
C ASP A 239 2.80 17.07 2.52
N PHE A 240 4.03 17.61 2.51
CA PHE A 240 5.26 16.99 3.04
C PHE A 240 5.17 16.49 4.50
N TYR A 241 4.42 17.19 5.35
CA TYR A 241 4.43 16.97 6.80
C TYR A 241 3.55 15.79 7.27
N THR A 242 2.57 15.37 6.47
CA THR A 242 1.59 14.36 6.90
C THR A 242 2.04 12.93 6.59
N VAL A 243 2.92 12.73 5.60
CA VAL A 243 3.29 11.39 5.08
C VAL A 243 4.75 11.02 5.31
N CYS A 244 5.65 11.99 5.52
CA CYS A 244 7.11 11.76 5.63
C CYS A 244 7.69 11.84 7.04
N ILE A 245 6.90 11.56 8.09
CA ILE A 245 7.52 11.16 9.35
C ILE A 245 7.87 9.68 9.16
N LYS A 246 9.17 9.31 9.15
CA LYS A 246 9.67 7.93 9.00
C LYS A 246 8.95 6.90 9.89
N HIS A 247 8.25 7.33 10.93
CA HIS A 247 7.40 6.50 11.79
C HIS A 247 6.12 5.97 11.11
N TYR A 248 5.63 6.59 10.03
CA TYR A 248 4.34 6.25 9.43
C TYR A 248 4.43 5.37 8.18
N VAL A 249 5.46 5.54 7.35
CA VAL A 249 5.61 4.82 6.06
C VAL A 249 7.01 4.29 5.84
N ILE A 250 7.13 3.23 5.04
CA ILE A 250 8.42 2.72 4.55
C ILE A 250 8.90 3.65 3.45
N SER A 251 9.91 4.46 3.75
CA SER A 251 10.43 5.42 2.79
C SER A 251 11.11 4.70 1.62
N PHE A 252 11.26 5.40 0.49
CA PHE A 252 12.04 4.88 -0.64
C PHE A 252 13.47 4.49 -0.24
N SER A 253 14.11 5.20 0.69
CA SER A 253 15.44 4.80 1.19
C SER A 253 15.40 3.49 1.96
N ASP A 254 14.35 3.25 2.76
CA ASP A 254 14.18 1.99 3.48
C ASP A 254 13.97 0.84 2.48
N TRP A 255 13.10 1.04 1.49
CA TRP A 255 12.86 0.07 0.43
C TRP A 255 14.11 -0.24 -0.40
N ILE A 256 14.89 0.77 -0.80
CA ILE A 256 16.17 0.56 -1.50
C ILE A 256 17.14 -0.25 -0.64
N SER A 257 17.17 -0.03 0.67
CA SER A 257 18.05 -0.81 1.55
C SER A 257 17.65 -2.29 1.68
N PHE A 258 16.43 -2.68 1.27
CA PHE A 258 16.06 -4.09 1.11
C PHE A 258 16.70 -4.72 -0.14
N GLN A 259 17.03 -3.91 -1.16
CA GLN A 259 17.59 -4.36 -2.45
C GLN A 259 19.09 -4.66 -2.41
N GLU A 260 19.84 -4.10 -1.45
CA GLU A 260 21.28 -4.33 -1.34
C GLU A 260 21.58 -5.63 -0.56
N PRO A 261 22.29 -6.62 -1.15
CA PRO A 261 22.81 -7.74 -0.38
C PRO A 261 23.86 -7.22 0.62
N GLY A 262 23.55 -7.29 1.92
CA GLY A 262 24.57 -7.24 2.98
C GLY A 262 24.88 -5.90 3.67
N LYS A 263 24.16 -4.80 3.43
CA LYS A 263 24.38 -3.54 4.18
C LYS A 263 23.50 -3.34 5.41
N GLN A 264 22.29 -3.91 5.44
CA GLN A 264 21.43 -3.81 6.62
C GLN A 264 21.97 -4.59 7.83
N VAL A 265 22.70 -5.69 7.64
CA VAL A 265 23.29 -6.43 8.75
C VAL A 265 24.41 -5.61 9.41
N LYS A 266 25.18 -4.80 8.67
CA LYS A 266 26.28 -4.00 9.26
C LYS A 266 25.81 -2.72 9.94
N GLN A 267 24.82 -2.01 9.42
CA GLN A 267 24.30 -0.81 10.11
C GLN A 267 23.41 -1.16 11.30
N PHE A 268 22.62 -2.24 11.22
CA PHE A 268 21.81 -2.72 12.35
C PHE A 268 22.68 -3.33 13.47
N LEU A 269 23.70 -4.12 13.12
CA LEU A 269 24.67 -4.59 14.12
C LEU A 269 25.53 -3.46 14.67
N ALA A 270 25.98 -2.48 13.87
CA ALA A 270 26.75 -1.35 14.42
C ALA A 270 25.92 -0.49 15.38
N PHE A 271 24.65 -0.23 15.05
CA PHE A 271 23.75 0.54 15.90
C PHE A 271 23.39 -0.21 17.20
N HIS A 272 23.16 -1.53 17.14
CA HIS A 272 22.87 -2.33 18.35
C HIS A 272 24.10 -2.76 19.14
N PHE A 273 25.28 -2.90 18.52
CA PHE A 273 26.54 -3.16 19.22
C PHE A 273 27.00 -1.91 20.00
N LEU A 274 26.77 -0.70 19.46
CA LEU A 274 27.02 0.56 20.16
C LEU A 274 26.03 0.83 21.32
N GLN A 275 24.76 0.44 21.17
CA GLN A 275 23.75 0.50 22.24
C GLN A 275 23.95 -0.59 23.30
N GLY A 276 24.41 -1.78 22.91
CA GLY A 276 24.74 -2.88 23.81
C GLY A 276 26.00 -2.63 24.63
N LEU A 277 27.03 -2.02 24.04
CA LEU A 277 28.25 -1.63 24.75
C LEU A 277 27.99 -0.50 25.75
N SER A 278 27.14 0.48 25.43
CA SER A 278 26.79 1.55 26.36
C SER A 278 25.95 1.04 27.54
N GLY A 279 25.01 0.13 27.30
CA GLY A 279 24.19 -0.51 28.36
C GLY A 279 25.00 -1.43 29.29
N THR A 280 25.96 -2.17 28.75
CA THR A 280 26.79 -3.11 29.55
C THR A 280 27.86 -2.37 30.36
N ILE A 281 28.42 -1.28 29.83
CA ILE A 281 29.38 -0.40 30.54
C ILE A 281 28.66 0.41 31.63
N PHE A 282 27.48 0.99 31.35
CA PHE A 282 26.69 1.70 32.38
C PHE A 282 26.15 0.75 33.46
N GLY A 283 25.78 -0.49 33.11
CA GLY A 283 25.35 -1.52 34.06
C GLY A 283 26.47 -1.97 35.01
N ARG A 284 27.71 -2.10 34.51
CA ARG A 284 28.88 -2.40 35.35
C ARG A 284 29.29 -1.23 36.24
N ILE A 285 29.22 0.01 35.76
CA ILE A 285 29.54 1.21 36.57
C ILE A 285 28.51 1.44 37.70
N LYS A 286 27.22 1.14 37.48
CA LYS A 286 26.18 1.20 38.54
C LYS A 286 26.31 0.10 39.59
N LYS A 287 26.78 -1.10 39.22
CA LYS A 287 27.06 -2.19 40.19
C LYS A 287 28.30 -1.91 41.03
N ILE A 288 29.34 -1.29 40.46
CA ILE A 288 30.56 -0.90 41.19
C ILE A 288 30.29 0.24 42.19
N LYS A 289 29.39 1.18 41.88
CA LYS A 289 28.98 2.24 42.82
C LYS A 289 27.98 1.80 43.90
N ARG A 290 27.23 0.71 43.71
CA ARG A 290 26.32 0.15 44.73
C ARG A 290 26.98 -0.91 45.63
N GLY A 291 28.13 -1.47 45.23
CA GLY A 291 28.90 -2.44 46.01
C GLY A 291 29.85 -1.85 47.05
N SER A 292 29.96 -0.51 47.15
CA SER A 292 30.95 0.16 48.01
C SER A 292 30.36 0.93 49.20
N HIS A 293 29.08 0.69 49.58
CA HIS A 293 28.43 1.34 50.73
C HIS A 293 27.72 0.39 51.71
N GLY A 294 28.15 -0.88 51.80
CA GLY A 294 27.50 -1.85 52.70
C GLY A 294 28.44 -2.92 53.24
N ALA A 295 29.63 -2.53 53.72
CA ALA A 295 30.49 -3.40 54.53
C ALA A 295 31.43 -2.56 55.40
N LYS A 296 30.91 -1.95 56.46
CA LYS A 296 31.68 -1.67 57.67
C LYS A 296 30.79 -1.93 58.89
N LYS A 297 31.41 -2.60 59.85
CA LYS A 297 30.95 -2.99 61.19
C LYS A 297 30.15 -1.91 61.90
#